data_AF-I1CNV0-F1
#
_entry.id   AF-I1CNV0-F1
#
_cell.length_a   1.000
_cell.length_b   1.000
_cell.length_c   1.000
_cell.angle_alpha   90.00
_cell.angle_beta   90.00
_cell.angle_gamma   90.00
#
_symmetry.space_group_name_H-M   'P 1'
#
loop_
_entity.id
_entity.type
_entity.pdbx_description
1 polymer ?
#
loop_
_entity_poly.entity_id
_entity_poly.type
_entity_poly.pdbx_seq_one_letter_code
_entity_poly.pdbx_strand_id
1 'polypeptide(L)'
;MGEAYVPDDRFDFAKDEERLKMQHKQAARAAASRQPALQLTDEQIQELTRINRERVEADRMRKMGLKPKEGMGVRYEEVTDM
;
A
#
# COMPACT_ATOMS: atom_id res chain seq x y z
N MET A 1 20.50 3.56 17.84
CA MET A 1 20.67 2.46 18.81
C MET A 1 19.57 1.46 18.54
N GLY A 2 19.91 0.24 18.10
CA GLY A 2 18.95 -0.85 17.93
C GLY A 2 18.93 -1.68 19.21
N GLU A 3 17.74 -1.97 19.73
CA GLU A 3 17.59 -2.90 20.85
C GLU A 3 18.08 -4.28 20.42
N ALA A 4 19.03 -4.84 21.17
CA ALA A 4 19.51 -6.20 20.96
C ALA A 4 18.38 -7.17 21.29
N TYR A 5 17.96 -7.97 20.30
CA TYR A 5 17.03 -9.07 20.50
C TYR A 5 17.72 -10.13 21.37
N VAL A 6 17.30 -10.23 22.63
CA VAL A 6 17.70 -11.32 23.52
C VAL A 6 16.75 -12.49 23.24
N PRO A 7 17.24 -13.64 22.76
CA PRO A 7 16.40 -14.81 22.56
C PRO A 7 16.07 -15.38 23.94
N ASP A 8 14.89 -15.06 24.44
CA ASP A 8 14.31 -15.73 25.61
C ASP A 8 13.53 -16.94 25.08
N ASP A 9 13.91 -18.16 25.47
CA ASP A 9 13.33 -19.44 24.99
C ASP A 9 11.86 -19.65 25.42
N ARG A 10 11.17 -18.60 25.84
CA ARG A 10 9.77 -18.61 26.27
C ARG A 10 8.98 -17.53 25.53
N PHE A 11 7.91 -17.96 24.86
CA PHE A 11 7.00 -17.08 24.14
C PHE A 11 6.14 -16.27 25.13
N ASP A 12 6.44 -14.97 25.25
CA ASP A 12 5.71 -14.05 26.11
C ASP A 12 4.63 -13.30 25.32
N PHE A 13 3.40 -13.78 25.42
CA PHE A 13 2.24 -13.20 24.72
C PHE A 13 1.99 -11.73 25.07
N ALA A 14 2.31 -11.29 26.29
CA ALA A 14 2.05 -9.92 26.71
C ALA A 14 2.99 -8.93 26.01
N LYS A 15 4.28 -9.27 25.91
CA LYS A 15 5.27 -8.45 25.19
C LYS A 15 4.99 -8.39 23.70
N ASP A 16 4.51 -9.48 23.11
CA ASP A 16 4.19 -9.50 21.67
C ASP A 16 2.95 -8.64 21.37
N GLU A 17 1.92 -8.71 22.21
CA GLU A 17 0.74 -7.85 22.08
C GLU A 17 1.09 -6.36 22.21
N GLU A 18 1.98 -6.01 23.14
CA GLU A 18 2.48 -4.64 23.29
C GLU A 18 3.28 -4.18 22.07
N ARG A 19 4.14 -5.03 21.53
CA ARG A 19 4.89 -4.74 20.29
C ARG A 19 3.96 -4.55 19.11
N LEU A 20 2.92 -5.39 18.99
CA LEU A 20 1.91 -5.28 17.95
C LEU A 20 1.13 -3.96 18.07
N LYS A 21 0.70 -3.59 19.28
CA LYS A 21 0.04 -2.32 19.58
C LYS A 21 0.92 -1.13 19.24
N MET A 22 2.22 -1.18 19.54
CA MET A 22 3.17 -0.11 19.22
C MET A 22 3.39 0.03 17.71
N GLN A 23 3.55 -1.09 16.99
CA GLN A 23 3.67 -1.08 15.53
C GLN A 23 2.41 -0.50 14.88
N HIS A 24 1.22 -0.90 15.34
CA HIS A 24 -0.05 -0.38 14.83
C HIS A 24 -0.20 1.13 15.09
N LYS A 25 0.19 1.62 16.27
CA LYS A 25 0.20 3.06 16.58
C LYS A 25 1.18 3.85 15.71
N GLN A 26 2.36 3.30 15.44
CA GLN A 26 3.34 3.95 14.56
C GLN A 26 2.85 3.98 13.11
N ALA A 27 2.25 2.89 12.62
CA ALA A 27 1.63 2.84 11.30
C ALA A 27 0.48 3.85 11.16
N ALA A 28 -0.39 3.96 12.18
CA ALA A 28 -1.49 4.93 12.19
C ALA A 28 -1.00 6.39 12.21
N ARG A 29 0.07 6.70 12.97
CA ARG A 29 0.68 8.03 12.98
C ARG A 29 1.40 8.36 11.66
N ALA A 30 2.04 7.38 11.04
CA ALA A 30 2.63 7.53 9.72
C ALA A 30 1.56 7.75 8.62
N ALA A 31 0.39 7.11 8.76
CA ALA A 31 -0.75 7.31 7.87
C ALA A 31 -1.40 8.69 8.07
N ALA A 32 -1.55 9.15 9.31
CA ALA A 32 -2.15 10.45 9.63
C ALA A 32 -1.26 11.65 9.28
N SER A 33 0.06 11.48 9.20
CA SER A 33 1.02 12.58 8.96
C SER A 33 1.34 12.84 7.49
N ARG A 34 0.87 12.01 6.56
CA ARG A 34 1.37 12.08 5.17
C ARG A 34 0.42 12.58 4.10
N GLN A 35 -0.89 12.54 4.24
CA GLN A 35 -1.77 13.15 3.23
C GLN A 35 -3.07 13.64 3.85
N PRO A 36 -3.67 14.74 3.36
CA PRO A 36 -5.08 15.02 3.62
C PRO A 36 -5.86 13.76 3.26
N ALA A 37 -6.79 13.35 4.13
CA ALA A 37 -7.70 12.25 3.83
C ALA A 37 -8.55 12.67 2.63
N LEU A 38 -8.07 12.38 1.43
CA LEU A 38 -8.80 12.51 0.19
C LEU A 38 -10.00 11.58 0.32
N GLN A 39 -11.15 12.18 0.61
CA GLN A 39 -12.43 11.48 0.59
C GLN A 39 -12.74 11.24 -0.89
N LEU A 40 -12.41 10.04 -1.35
CA LEU A 40 -12.74 9.58 -2.69
C LEU A 40 -14.19 9.10 -2.69
N THR A 41 -14.91 9.34 -3.77
CA THR A 41 -16.22 8.73 -3.98
C THR A 41 -16.07 7.23 -4.23
N ASP A 42 -17.12 6.44 -3.99
CA ASP A 42 -17.09 4.99 -4.21
C ASP A 42 -16.69 4.63 -5.65
N GLU A 43 -17.13 5.42 -6.62
CA GLU A 43 -16.79 5.28 -8.05
C GLU A 43 -15.28 5.48 -8.29
N GLN A 44 -14.70 6.52 -7.67
CA GLN A 44 -13.26 6.80 -7.77
C GLN A 44 -12.42 5.68 -7.12
N ILE A 45 -12.89 5.12 -6.01
CA ILE A 45 -12.23 4.00 -5.32
C ILE A 45 -12.24 2.74 -6.20
N GLN A 46 -13.38 2.42 -6.82
CA GLN A 46 -13.50 1.28 -7.72
C GLN A 46 -12.58 1.42 -8.94
N GLU A 47 -12.52 2.62 -9.53
CA GLU A 47 -11.67 2.91 -10.66
C GLU A 47 -10.18 2.77 -10.31
N LEU A 48 -9.75 3.35 -9.18
CA LEU A 48 -8.38 3.19 -8.67
C LEU A 48 -8.02 1.74 -8.40
N THR A 49 -8.96 0.96 -7.86
CA THR A 49 -8.76 -0.47 -7.60
C THR A 49 -8.53 -1.22 -8.91
N ARG A 50 -9.32 -0.91 -9.94
CA ARG A 50 -9.16 -1.50 -11.28
C ARG A 50 -7.79 -1.17 -11.88
N ILE A 51 -7.41 0.12 -11.89
CA ILE A 51 -6.13 0.58 -12.45
C ILE A 51 -4.95 -0.09 -11.73
N ASN A 52 -5.00 -0.20 -10.40
CA ASN A 52 -3.94 -0.84 -9.63
C ASN A 52 -3.79 -2.33 -9.99
N ARG A 53 -4.89 -3.06 -10.19
CA ARG A 53 -4.83 -4.44 -10.66
C ARG A 53 -4.17 -4.55 -12.03
N GLU A 54 -4.57 -3.70 -12.96
CA GLU A 54 -4.00 -3.64 -14.31
C GLU A 54 -2.48 -3.32 -14.27
N ARG A 55 -2.03 -2.43 -13.38
CA ARG A 55 -0.59 -2.15 -13.17
C ARG A 55 0.17 -3.37 -12.68
N VAL A 56 -0.36 -4.05 -11.65
CA VAL A 56 0.28 -5.24 -11.08
C VAL A 56 0.39 -6.34 -12.14
N GLU A 57 -0.67 -6.53 -12.93
CA GLU A 57 -0.65 -7.47 -14.06
C GLU A 57 0.37 -7.06 -15.12
N ALA A 58 0.51 -5.77 -15.42
CA ALA A 58 1.48 -5.27 -16.39
C ALA A 58 2.91 -5.56 -15.94
N ASP A 59 3.20 -5.30 -14.67
CA ASP A 59 4.50 -5.60 -14.09
C ASP A 59 4.74 -7.11 -14.00
N ARG A 60 3.70 -7.91 -13.78
CA ARG A 60 3.79 -9.37 -13.85
C ARG A 60 4.13 -9.85 -15.25
N MET A 61 3.48 -9.31 -16.28
CA MET A 61 3.74 -9.63 -17.68
C MET A 61 5.17 -9.24 -18.06
N ARG A 62 5.63 -8.04 -17.67
CA ARG A 62 7.01 -7.58 -17.89
C ARG A 62 8.02 -8.53 -17.25
N LYS A 63 7.78 -8.96 -16.01
CA LYS A 63 8.64 -9.93 -15.31
C LYS A 63 8.66 -11.30 -15.98
N MET A 64 7.57 -11.70 -16.64
CA MET A 64 7.49 -12.93 -17.44
C MET A 64 8.03 -12.76 -18.88
N GLY A 65 8.56 -11.59 -19.24
CA GLY A 65 9.09 -11.31 -20.58
C GLY A 65 8.02 -11.03 -21.64
N LEU A 66 6.75 -10.86 -21.23
CA LEU A 66 5.63 -10.49 -22.11
C LEU A 66 5.48 -8.96 -22.15
N LYS A 67 5.20 -8.41 -23.33
CA LYS A 67 4.92 -6.97 -23.48
C LYS A 67 3.46 -6.70 -23.06
N PRO A 68 3.22 -5.92 -21.99
CA PRO A 68 1.86 -5.51 -21.63
C PRO A 68 1.26 -4.60 -22.72
N LYS A 69 -0.08 -4.57 -22.80
CA LYS A 69 -0.81 -3.71 -23.75
C LYS A 69 -0.59 -2.23 -23.41
N GLU A 70 -0.59 -1.38 -24.44
CA GLU A 70 -0.53 0.08 -24.27
C GLU A 70 -1.71 0.57 -23.43
N GLY A 71 -1.42 1.40 -22.42
CA GLY A 71 -2.42 1.96 -21.51
C GLY A 71 -2.79 1.09 -20.30
N MET A 72 -2.22 -0.11 -20.13
CA MET A 72 -2.57 -0.97 -18.99
C MET A 72 -2.10 -0.36 -17.67
N GLY A 73 -3.04 -0.04 -16.78
CA GLY A 73 -2.75 0.62 -15.51
C GLY A 73 -2.51 2.14 -15.60
N VAL A 74 -3.01 2.80 -16.66
CA VAL A 74 -2.93 4.25 -16.82
C VAL A 74 -4.34 4.83 -16.92
N ARG A 75 -4.60 5.91 -16.17
CA ARG A 75 -5.81 6.73 -16.32
C ARG A 75 -5.46 7.91 -17.22
N TYR A 76 -6.18 8.05 -18.32
CA TYR A 76 -6.12 9.25 -19.16
C TYR A 76 -7.09 10.27 -18.57
N GLU A 77 -6.59 11.43 -18.19
CA GLU A 77 -7.46 12.58 -17.94
C GLU A 77 -7.70 13.24 -19.29
N GLU A 78 -8.97 13.38 -19.69
CA GLU A 78 -9.31 14.25 -20.80
C GLU A 78 -8.82 15.64 -20.41
N VAL A 79 -7.89 16.19 -21.20
CA VAL A 79 -7.49 17.59 -21.06
C VAL A 79 -8.72 18.39 -21.47
N THR A 80 -9.56 18.74 -20.50
CA THR A 80 -10.60 19.73 -20.71
C THR A 80 -9.86 21.04 -20.97
N ASP A 81 -9.70 21.40 -22.24
CA ASP A 81 -9.23 22.73 -22.65
C ASP A 81 -10.02 23.78 -21.86
N MET A 82 -9.31 24.57 -21.05
CA MET A 82 -9.78 25.84 -20.49
C MET A 82 -9.02 26.98 -21.16
#